data_AF-A0A8T1RVI9-F1
#
_entry.id   AF-A0A8T1RVI9-F1
#
_cell.length_a   1.000
_cell.length_b   1.000
_cell.length_c   1.000
_cell.angle_alpha   90.00
_cell.angle_beta   90.00
_cell.angle_gamma   90.00
#
_symmetry.space_group_name_H-M   'P 1'
#
loop_
_entity.id
_entity.type
_entity.pdbx_description
1 polymer ?
#
loop_
_entity_poly.entity_id
_entity_poly.type
_entity_poly.pdbx_seq_one_letter_code
_entity_poly.pdbx_strand_id
1 'polypeptide(L)'
;GSRQREGAGYGSRRGRAGKMAADGGAAAAARERRREQLRQWEAAPAPPGPPRPPRARAVRFERAAEFLAACAGGELGEARAMLRGGPGGERPLPSLVNGTNADGISALHQ
;
A
#
# COMPACT_ATOMS: atom_id res chain seq x y z
N GLY A 1 23.38 -15.63 61.30
CA GLY A 1 22.58 -14.98 60.26
C GLY A 1 23.50 -14.19 59.37
N SER A 2 23.35 -14.29 58.05
CA SER A 2 23.84 -13.32 57.07
C SER A 2 23.57 -13.84 55.65
N ARG A 3 22.56 -13.24 55.01
CA ARG A 3 22.35 -13.28 53.56
C ARG A 3 23.50 -12.55 52.88
N GLN A 4 24.01 -13.08 51.78
CA GLN A 4 24.59 -12.27 50.70
C GLN A 4 24.07 -12.80 49.36
N ARG A 5 23.06 -12.08 48.84
CA ARG A 5 22.72 -12.03 47.43
C ARG A 5 23.59 -10.96 46.81
N GLU A 6 24.45 -11.29 45.87
CA GLU A 6 25.01 -10.39 44.86
C GLU A 6 25.18 -11.20 43.56
N GLY A 7 24.81 -10.73 42.36
CA GLY A 7 24.37 -9.41 41.95
C GLY A 7 23.38 -9.48 40.80
N ALA A 8 22.41 -8.57 40.84
CA ALA A 8 21.61 -8.18 39.69
C ALA A 8 22.46 -7.28 38.77
N GLY A 9 22.31 -7.47 37.47
CA GLY A 9 23.18 -6.93 36.43
C GLY A 9 23.20 -5.40 36.31
N TYR A 10 24.40 -4.89 36.02
CA TYR A 10 24.60 -3.55 35.49
C TYR A 10 25.02 -3.66 34.03
N GLY A 11 24.04 -3.69 33.12
CA GLY A 11 24.31 -3.44 31.70
C GLY A 11 24.99 -2.08 31.53
N SER A 12 26.21 -2.09 30.98
CA SER A 12 27.06 -0.91 30.85
C SER A 12 26.35 0.21 30.08
N ARG A 13 25.97 1.29 30.79
CA ARG A 13 25.40 2.52 30.20
C ARG A 13 26.30 3.10 29.10
N ARG A 14 27.62 2.90 29.18
CA ARG A 14 28.58 3.31 28.14
C ARG A 14 28.40 2.52 26.84
N GLY A 15 28.13 1.22 26.92
CA GLY A 15 27.83 0.39 25.75
C GLY A 15 26.53 0.82 25.05
N ARG A 16 25.51 1.21 25.82
CA ARG A 16 24.24 1.70 25.26
C ARG A 16 24.37 3.07 24.60
N ALA A 17 25.14 3.98 25.18
CA ALA A 17 25.40 5.30 24.60
C ALA A 17 26.24 5.22 23.30
N GLY A 18 27.28 4.38 23.28
CA GLY A 18 28.07 4.14 22.06
C GLY A 18 27.25 3.48 20.94
N LYS A 19 26.37 2.54 21.30
CA LYS A 19 25.39 1.94 20.37
C LYS A 19 24.43 2.99 19.81
N MET A 20 23.83 3.83 20.65
CA MET A 20 22.91 4.89 20.20
C MET A 20 23.57 5.94 19.30
N ALA A 21 24.84 6.28 19.54
CA ALA A 21 25.61 7.18 18.68
C ALA A 21 25.95 6.54 17.32
N ALA A 22 26.35 5.27 17.31
CA ALA A 22 26.59 4.50 16.09
C ALA A 22 25.29 4.30 15.28
N ASP A 23 24.18 3.99 15.94
CA ASP A 23 22.85 3.87 15.34
C ASP A 23 22.37 5.24 14.80
N GLY A 24 22.68 6.34 15.49
CA GLY A 24 22.41 7.70 15.04
C GLY A 24 23.21 8.09 13.78
N GLY A 25 24.50 7.73 13.72
CA GLY A 25 25.33 7.90 12.54
C GLY A 25 24.86 7.03 11.36
N ALA A 26 24.48 5.78 11.63
CA ALA A 26 23.90 4.89 10.62
C ALA A 26 22.55 5.43 10.08
N ALA A 27 21.70 6.00 10.94
CA ALA A 27 20.45 6.63 10.55
C ALA A 27 20.66 7.90 9.73
N ALA A 28 21.66 8.72 10.05
CA ALA A 28 22.02 9.89 9.25
C ALA A 28 22.48 9.48 7.84
N ALA A 29 23.38 8.50 7.76
CA ALA A 29 23.85 7.96 6.48
C ALA A 29 22.72 7.31 5.66
N ALA A 30 21.75 6.65 6.31
CA ALA A 30 20.56 6.10 5.63
C ALA A 30 19.67 7.19 5.02
N ARG A 31 19.46 8.31 5.73
CA ARG A 31 18.70 9.46 5.21
C ARG A 31 19.42 10.12 4.03
N GLU A 32 20.75 10.23 4.10
CA GLU A 32 21.56 10.77 3.02
C GLU A 32 21.50 9.89 1.77
N ARG A 33 21.67 8.57 1.91
CA ARG A 33 21.50 7.62 0.79
C ARG A 33 20.10 7.69 0.16
N ARG A 34 19.04 7.85 0.98
CA ARG A 34 17.67 8.03 0.47
C ARG A 34 17.51 9.34 -0.30
N ARG A 35 18.13 10.44 0.17
CA ARG A 35 18.10 11.72 -0.56
C ARG A 35 18.78 11.59 -1.92
N GLU A 36 19.94 10.95 -1.96
CA GLU A 36 20.67 10.72 -3.21
C GLU A 36 19.89 9.82 -4.17
N GLN A 37 19.26 8.76 -3.65
CA GLN A 37 18.36 7.92 -4.44
C GLN A 37 17.24 8.77 -5.06
N LEU A 38 16.52 9.58 -4.28
CA LEU A 38 15.43 10.42 -4.80
C LEU A 38 15.91 11.41 -5.88
N ARG A 39 17.09 12.02 -5.72
CA ARG A 39 17.70 12.87 -6.76
C ARG A 39 17.93 12.11 -8.07
N GLN A 40 18.40 10.87 -7.97
CA GLN A 40 18.59 10.00 -9.13
C GLN A 40 17.26 9.60 -9.77
N TRP A 41 16.21 9.34 -8.97
CA TRP A 41 14.86 9.06 -9.47
C TRP A 41 14.24 10.28 -10.18
N GLU A 42 14.45 11.49 -9.67
CA GLU A 42 13.99 12.74 -10.31
C GLU A 42 14.74 13.03 -11.62
N ALA A 43 16.04 12.71 -11.68
CA ALA A 43 16.87 12.87 -12.88
C ALA A 43 16.68 11.74 -13.91
N ALA A 44 16.01 10.65 -13.53
CA ALA A 44 15.75 9.54 -14.44
C ALA A 44 14.86 10.01 -15.59
N PRO A 45 15.07 9.52 -16.82
CA PRO A 45 14.20 9.85 -17.93
C PRO A 45 12.75 9.48 -17.58
N ALA A 46 11.83 10.39 -17.87
CA ALA A 46 10.41 10.12 -17.68
C ALA A 46 10.08 8.79 -18.37
N PRO A 47 9.37 7.87 -17.70
CA PRO A 47 8.87 6.69 -18.39
C PRO A 47 8.09 7.14 -19.63
N PRO A 48 8.03 6.32 -20.69
CA PRO A 48 7.17 6.62 -21.83
C PRO A 48 5.79 7.02 -21.30
N GLY A 49 5.23 8.08 -21.89
CA GLY A 49 3.98 8.70 -21.43
C GLY A 49 2.88 7.67 -21.16
N PRO A 50 1.84 8.04 -20.39
CA PRO A 50 0.88 7.10 -19.85
C PRO A 50 0.45 6.10 -20.91
N PRO A 51 0.61 4.79 -20.66
CA PRO A 51 0.39 3.78 -21.69
C PRO A 51 -0.99 3.99 -22.27
N ARG A 52 -1.04 4.19 -23.60
CA ARG A 52 -2.30 4.29 -24.31
C ARG A 52 -3.08 3.02 -23.96
N PRO A 53 -4.32 3.13 -23.45
CA PRO A 53 -5.04 1.95 -22.97
C PRO A 53 -5.09 0.93 -24.12
N PRO A 54 -4.61 -0.30 -23.90
CA PRO A 54 -4.60 -1.31 -24.95
C PRO A 54 -6.03 -1.56 -25.42
N ARG A 55 -6.21 -1.84 -26.73
CA ARG A 55 -7.53 -2.11 -27.33
C ARG A 55 -8.29 -3.22 -26.60
N ALA A 56 -7.57 -4.14 -25.97
CA ALA A 56 -8.07 -5.06 -24.95
C ALA A 56 -7.06 -5.12 -23.79
N ARG A 57 -7.52 -4.93 -22.55
CA ARG A 57 -6.68 -5.15 -21.37
C ARG A 57 -6.35 -6.64 -21.28
N ALA A 58 -5.07 -6.99 -21.30
CA ALA A 58 -4.61 -8.38 -21.22
C ALA A 58 -4.94 -9.03 -19.86
N VAL A 59 -5.09 -8.20 -18.81
CA VAL A 59 -5.46 -8.62 -17.47
C VAL A 59 -6.73 -7.89 -17.06
N ARG A 60 -7.71 -8.63 -16.53
CA ARG A 60 -8.95 -8.12 -15.97
C ARG A 60 -9.10 -8.65 -14.55
N PHE A 61 -9.67 -7.85 -13.67
CA PHE A 61 -10.03 -8.32 -12.34
C PHE A 61 -11.41 -8.95 -12.38
N GLU A 62 -11.77 -9.60 -11.29
CA GLU A 62 -13.15 -10.05 -11.11
C GLU A 62 -14.08 -8.84 -11.07
N ARG A 63 -15.20 -8.91 -11.80
CA ARG A 63 -16.18 -7.82 -11.89
C ARG A 63 -16.71 -7.36 -10.53
N ALA A 64 -16.85 -8.28 -9.56
CA ALA A 64 -17.25 -7.94 -8.19
C ALA A 64 -16.20 -7.08 -7.48
N ALA A 65 -14.92 -7.42 -7.62
CA ALA A 65 -13.82 -6.65 -7.05
C ALA A 65 -13.69 -5.26 -7.69
N GLU A 66 -13.83 -5.18 -9.02
CA GLU A 66 -13.80 -3.89 -9.73
C GLU A 66 -14.99 -2.99 -9.33
N PHE A 67 -16.19 -3.57 -9.16
CA PHE A 67 -17.37 -2.85 -8.70
C PHE A 67 -17.21 -2.31 -7.27
N LEU A 68 -16.69 -3.14 -6.35
CA LEU A 68 -16.36 -2.71 -4.99
C LEU A 68 -15.26 -1.63 -4.96
N ALA A 69 -14.29 -1.67 -5.87
CA ALA A 69 -13.30 -0.60 -5.96
C ALA A 69 -13.92 0.72 -6.43
N ALA A 70 -14.81 0.68 -7.42
CA ALA A 70 -15.52 1.85 -7.92
C ALA A 70 -16.43 2.48 -6.85
N CYS A 71 -17.14 1.65 -6.08
CA CYS A 71 -17.96 2.11 -4.96
C CYS A 71 -17.12 2.76 -3.85
N ALA A 72 -16.04 2.11 -3.39
CA ALA A 72 -15.13 2.67 -2.39
C ALA A 72 -14.43 3.96 -2.85
N GLY A 73 -14.18 4.11 -4.16
CA GLY A 73 -13.61 5.32 -4.76
C GLY A 73 -14.63 6.43 -5.02
N GLY A 74 -15.93 6.19 -4.83
CA GLY A 74 -17.00 7.15 -5.13
C GLY A 74 -17.25 7.36 -6.63
N GLU A 75 -16.81 6.44 -7.49
CA GLU A 75 -16.91 6.53 -8.96
C GLU A 75 -18.32 6.14 -9.45
N LEU A 76 -19.31 6.97 -9.12
CA LEU A 76 -20.73 6.66 -9.37
C LEU A 76 -21.06 6.39 -10.84
N GLY A 77 -20.40 7.08 -11.77
CA GLY A 77 -20.59 6.88 -13.21
C GLY A 77 -20.19 5.48 -13.65
N GLU A 78 -19.03 5.01 -13.18
CA GLU A 78 -18.48 3.69 -13.50
C GLU A 78 -19.33 2.60 -12.85
N ALA A 79 -19.63 2.70 -11.56
CA ALA A 79 -20.49 1.75 -10.85
C ALA A 79 -21.87 1.60 -11.55
N ARG A 80 -22.46 2.73 -12.00
CA ARG A 80 -23.71 2.71 -12.77
C ARG A 80 -23.57 2.04 -14.13
N ALA A 81 -22.44 2.22 -14.81
CA ALA A 81 -22.16 1.57 -16.09
C ALA A 81 -22.02 0.05 -15.90
N MET A 82 -21.32 -0.41 -14.86
CA MET A 82 -21.15 -1.83 -14.56
C MET A 82 -22.47 -2.56 -14.29
N LEU A 83 -23.43 -1.90 -13.64
CA LEU A 83 -24.76 -2.45 -13.38
C LEU A 83 -25.66 -2.47 -14.62
N ARG A 84 -25.52 -1.48 -15.51
CA ARG A 84 -26.35 -1.32 -16.72
C ARG A 84 -25.75 -1.97 -17.97
N GLY A 85 -24.53 -2.48 -17.89
CA GLY A 85 -23.73 -2.84 -19.06
C GLY A 85 -23.17 -1.57 -19.68
N GLY A 86 -21.88 -1.31 -19.47
CA GLY A 86 -21.25 -0.07 -19.89
C GLY A 86 -21.12 0.05 -21.41
N PRO A 87 -20.67 1.21 -21.91
CA PRO A 87 -20.49 1.45 -23.35
C PRO A 87 -19.47 0.50 -24.02
N GLY A 88 -18.69 -0.25 -23.24
CA GLY A 88 -17.77 -1.29 -23.72
C GLY A 88 -18.40 -2.63 -24.09
N GLY A 89 -19.74 -2.74 -24.13
CA GLY A 89 -20.44 -3.97 -24.52
C GLY A 89 -20.41 -5.07 -23.46
N GLU A 90 -20.01 -4.74 -22.24
CA GLU A 90 -19.99 -5.70 -21.15
C GLU A 90 -21.40 -6.03 -20.70
N ARG A 91 -21.68 -7.32 -20.41
CA ARG A 91 -22.99 -7.70 -19.91
C ARG A 91 -23.29 -6.98 -18.59
N PRO A 92 -24.51 -6.42 -18.44
CA PRO A 92 -25.00 -5.94 -17.15
C PRO A 92 -24.94 -7.07 -16.12
N LEU A 93 -24.49 -6.76 -14.91
CA LEU A 93 -24.43 -7.74 -13.83
C LEU A 93 -25.07 -7.14 -12.56
N PRO A 94 -26.41 -7.13 -12.45
CA PRO A 94 -27.12 -6.55 -11.30
C PRO A 94 -26.75 -7.21 -9.97
N SER A 95 -26.28 -8.46 -10.00
CA SER A 95 -25.83 -9.22 -8.83
C SER A 95 -24.60 -8.63 -8.15
N LEU A 96 -23.86 -7.72 -8.79
CA LEU A 96 -22.68 -7.05 -8.20
C LEU A 96 -23.02 -6.28 -6.92
N VAL A 97 -24.24 -5.75 -6.81
CA VAL A 97 -24.71 -5.02 -5.63
C VAL A 97 -24.67 -5.88 -4.37
N ASN A 98 -24.86 -7.20 -4.51
CA ASN A 98 -24.88 -8.15 -3.40
C ASN A 98 -23.51 -8.78 -3.12
N GLY A 99 -22.47 -8.40 -3.88
CA GLY A 99 -21.12 -8.89 -3.66
C GLY A 99 -20.50 -8.31 -2.39
N THR A 100 -19.60 -9.07 -1.78
CA THR A 100 -18.78 -8.66 -0.64
C THR A 100 -17.32 -8.94 -0.90
N ASN A 101 -16.41 -8.17 -0.29
CA ASN A 101 -15.01 -8.56 -0.23
C ASN A 101 -14.80 -9.78 0.70
N ALA A 102 -13.55 -10.20 0.89
CA ALA A 102 -13.20 -11.33 1.77
C ALA A 102 -13.60 -11.12 3.23
N ASP A 103 -13.76 -9.87 3.67
CA ASP A 103 -14.15 -9.50 5.03
C ASP A 103 -15.66 -9.35 5.21
N GLY A 104 -16.46 -9.58 4.17
CA GLY A 104 -17.93 -9.43 4.20
C GLY A 104 -18.44 -8.00 4.00
N ILE A 105 -17.58 -7.07 3.59
CA ILE A 105 -17.95 -5.67 3.32
C ILE A 105 -18.57 -5.58 1.92
N SER A 106 -19.86 -5.21 1.86
CA SER A 106 -20.60 -5.04 0.60
C SER A 106 -20.46 -3.64 0.01
N ALA A 107 -20.92 -3.46 -1.22
CA ALA A 107 -20.96 -2.15 -1.88
C ALA A 107 -21.81 -1.10 -1.14
N LEU A 108 -22.78 -1.51 -0.32
CA LEU A 108 -23.58 -0.60 0.50
C LEU A 108 -22.83 -0.14 1.76
N HIS A 109 -21.86 -0.93 2.24
CA HIS A 109 -21.03 -0.55 3.38
C HIS A 109 -19.97 0.49 3.00
N GLN A 110 -19.60 0.55 1.73
CA GLN A 110 -18.60 1.47 1.16
C GLN A 110 -19.21 2.85 0.95
#